data_AF-A0A347AJP1-F1
#
_entry.id   AF-A0A347AJP1-F1
#
_cell.length_a   1.000
_cell.length_b   1.000
_cell.length_c   1.000
_cell.angle_alpha   90.00
_cell.angle_beta   90.00
_cell.angle_gamma   90.00
#
_symmetry.space_group_name_H-M   'P 1'
#
loop_
_entity.id
_entity.type
_entity.pdbx_description
1 polymer ?
#
loop_
_entity_poly.entity_id
_entity_poly.type
_entity_poly.pdbx_seq_one_letter_code
_entity_poly.pdbx_strand_id
1 'polypeptide(L)'
;MPEGSSRVLGRDAQRMNIMAGKVLAETVRTTLGPRGMDKMLVDGLGDIVVTNDGVTILKEMDIEHPAAKMLVEVAKTQEDEVGDGTTTAVIIAGELLKKAEDLLDQEIHPTTLVMGYRKAAAKSQELLNQIAIDASDRETLCMVAMTAMTGKGTEKARGPLAELVVDAVLQVAEDGEVDTDHINIQRIQGATVHDSQIVNGVVIDKSRATNAMPKNLENAKIALLKYPIEVKDLETDAKIKLTDPAQMQAFLDQEEQMVKDMVDKVVESGANVIFCQKGIDDLAQHLLAREGITALKRVRKSDMERMAKATGARLVTNINELSPEDLGHAGHVYEKKIFDEILTFVEECDDPKAVSIILRGSTRHVAEEVERAVEDAIGVVSATVEDGQVVAGGGAPEVALAKGLRDYADTISGREQLAIAAFAEALEIVPKTLAENAGIDQIDALVDMRAAQEQSFYMGLDVFQRDVVDMKEAHVIEPKRVKKQAIQSAAEAAEMILRIDDMIASSGSGEPDMGDMGGMPGGMPPMM
;
A
#
# COMPACT_ATOMS: atom_id res chain seq x y z
N MET A 1 -31.53 -1.18 27.81
CA MET A 1 -30.34 -1.91 27.36
C MET A 1 -30.75 -3.35 27.12
N PRO A 2 -30.58 -3.90 25.92
CA PRO A 2 -30.78 -5.33 25.65
C PRO A 2 -29.93 -6.20 26.62
N GLU A 3 -30.40 -7.40 26.97
CA GLU A 3 -29.59 -8.36 27.76
C GLU A 3 -28.27 -8.63 27.02
N GLY A 4 -27.15 -8.56 27.74
CA GLY A 4 -25.80 -8.74 27.19
C GLY A 4 -25.09 -7.47 26.69
N SER A 5 -25.74 -6.31 26.69
CA SER A 5 -25.09 -5.04 26.33
C SER A 5 -24.26 -4.44 27.47
N SER A 6 -23.05 -3.97 27.16
CA SER A 6 -22.21 -3.21 28.09
C SER A 6 -22.23 -1.72 27.71
N ARG A 7 -22.25 -0.84 28.72
CA ARG A 7 -22.22 0.61 28.54
C ARG A 7 -21.16 1.24 29.42
N VAL A 8 -20.34 2.09 28.84
CA VAL A 8 -19.37 2.92 29.55
C VAL A 8 -19.70 4.39 29.26
N LEU A 9 -19.74 5.24 30.29
CA LEU A 9 -20.26 6.61 30.21
C LEU A 9 -19.25 7.67 30.67
N GLY A 10 -19.40 8.87 30.11
CA GLY A 10 -18.68 10.08 30.47
C GLY A 10 -17.16 9.92 30.41
N ARG A 11 -16.50 10.28 31.51
CA ARG A 11 -15.03 10.25 31.60
C ARG A 11 -14.45 8.84 31.50
N ASP A 12 -15.17 7.81 31.93
CA ASP A 12 -14.67 6.43 31.86
C ASP A 12 -14.59 5.97 30.40
N ALA A 13 -15.57 6.36 29.57
CA ALA A 13 -15.56 6.07 28.13
C ALA A 13 -14.37 6.76 27.46
N GLN A 14 -14.16 8.04 27.78
CA GLN A 14 -13.04 8.83 27.25
C GLN A 14 -11.68 8.23 27.65
N ARG A 15 -11.49 7.88 28.92
CA ARG A 15 -10.25 7.26 29.42
C ARG A 15 -9.98 5.91 28.77
N MET A 16 -11.01 5.09 28.59
CA MET A 16 -10.88 3.79 27.91
C MET A 16 -10.47 3.97 26.45
N ASN A 17 -11.08 4.91 25.74
CA ASN A 17 -10.71 5.21 24.35
C ASN A 17 -9.28 5.77 24.22
N ILE A 18 -8.90 6.70 25.10
CA ILE A 18 -7.55 7.27 25.15
C ILE A 18 -6.52 6.18 25.45
N MET A 19 -6.81 5.31 26.43
CA MET A 19 -5.92 4.21 26.79
C MET A 19 -5.71 3.25 25.61
N ALA A 20 -6.78 2.87 24.92
CA ALA A 20 -6.68 2.01 23.73
C ALA A 20 -5.77 2.64 22.66
N GLY A 21 -5.93 3.95 22.41
CA GLY A 21 -5.10 4.65 21.43
C GLY A 21 -3.63 4.79 21.84
N LYS A 22 -3.37 5.08 23.12
CA LYS A 22 -2.00 5.12 23.68
C LYS A 22 -1.30 3.77 23.54
N VAL A 23 -1.96 2.68 23.91
CA VAL A 23 -1.38 1.32 23.82
C VAL A 23 -1.06 0.97 22.37
N LEU A 24 -1.93 1.31 21.44
CA LEU A 24 -1.70 1.06 20.02
C LEU A 24 -0.48 1.84 19.50
N ALA A 25 -0.39 3.13 19.83
CA ALA A 25 0.74 3.97 19.47
C ALA A 25 2.07 3.46 20.06
N GLU A 26 2.09 3.06 21.33
CA GLU A 26 3.27 2.46 21.98
C GLU A 26 3.72 1.17 21.27
N THR A 27 2.79 0.39 20.72
CA THR A 27 3.10 -0.88 20.04
C THR A 27 3.96 -0.66 18.78
N VAL A 28 3.63 0.37 18.00
CA VAL A 28 4.35 0.73 16.76
C VAL A 28 5.48 1.75 16.97
N ARG A 29 5.52 2.46 18.11
CA ARG A 29 6.51 3.53 18.36
C ARG A 29 7.96 3.08 18.14
N THR A 30 8.30 1.87 18.57
CA THR A 30 9.69 1.38 18.46
C THR A 30 10.11 1.05 17.03
N THR A 31 9.21 1.15 16.04
CA THR A 31 9.53 0.95 14.63
C THR A 31 9.88 2.27 13.92
N LEU A 32 9.65 3.42 14.57
CA LEU A 32 9.94 4.71 13.96
C LEU A 32 11.45 4.93 13.70
N GLY A 33 11.77 5.34 12.48
CA GLY A 33 13.11 5.79 12.08
C GLY A 33 14.04 4.66 11.68
N PRO A 34 15.25 4.98 11.19
CA PRO A 34 16.07 4.00 10.51
C PRO A 34 16.83 3.05 11.44
N ARG A 35 16.68 3.25 12.76
CA ARG A 35 17.10 2.30 13.81
C ARG A 35 15.89 1.72 14.56
N GLY A 36 14.70 1.79 13.95
CA GLY A 36 13.51 1.13 14.45
C GLY A 36 13.71 -0.39 14.53
N MET A 37 13.01 -1.02 15.47
CA MET A 37 13.06 -2.45 15.72
C MET A 37 11.90 -3.17 15.04
N ASP A 38 12.18 -4.27 14.36
CA ASP A 38 11.17 -5.10 13.73
C ASP A 38 10.25 -5.77 14.75
N LYS A 39 9.00 -6.02 14.34
CA LYS A 39 8.01 -6.79 15.08
C LYS A 39 7.85 -8.15 14.42
N MET A 40 7.80 -9.19 15.25
CA MET A 40 7.43 -10.54 14.84
C MET A 40 5.97 -10.78 15.22
N LEU A 41 5.14 -11.02 14.21
CA LEU A 41 3.72 -11.30 14.34
C LEU A 41 3.49 -12.76 13.95
N VAL A 42 2.67 -13.44 14.73
CA VAL A 42 2.30 -14.84 14.51
C VAL A 42 0.79 -14.89 14.48
N ASP A 43 0.23 -15.32 13.36
CA ASP A 43 -1.22 -15.42 13.20
C ASP A 43 -1.79 -16.68 13.88
N GLY A 44 -3.11 -16.86 13.82
CA GLY A 44 -3.78 -18.03 14.40
C GLY A 44 -3.46 -19.36 13.69
N LEU A 45 -2.91 -19.32 12.47
CA LEU A 45 -2.52 -20.49 11.68
C LEU A 45 -1.03 -20.86 11.86
N GLY A 46 -0.25 -19.98 12.48
CA GLY A 46 1.18 -20.14 12.72
C GLY A 46 2.08 -19.52 11.64
N ASP A 47 1.52 -18.73 10.72
CA ASP A 47 2.29 -17.95 9.76
C ASP A 47 3.00 -16.79 10.48
N ILE A 48 4.26 -16.57 10.12
CA ILE A 48 5.14 -15.61 10.78
C ILE A 48 5.43 -14.46 9.83
N VAL A 49 5.09 -13.25 10.25
CA VAL A 49 5.43 -12.00 9.56
C VAL A 49 6.42 -11.23 10.43
N VAL A 50 7.58 -10.87 9.87
CA VAL A 50 8.55 -10.00 10.53
C VAL A 50 8.63 -8.72 9.72
N THR A 51 8.30 -7.58 10.32
CA THR A 51 8.28 -6.30 9.61
C THR A 51 8.47 -5.12 10.55
N ASN A 52 8.95 -4.01 9.99
CA ASN A 52 9.06 -2.71 10.64
C ASN A 52 7.89 -1.77 10.27
N ASP A 53 7.14 -2.12 9.21
CA ASP A 53 6.10 -1.26 8.68
C ASP A 53 4.89 -1.16 9.63
N GLY A 54 4.60 0.07 10.04
CA GLY A 54 3.59 0.38 11.05
C GLY A 54 2.19 -0.06 10.65
N VAL A 55 1.79 0.15 9.39
CA VAL A 55 0.43 -0.20 8.94
C VAL A 55 0.27 -1.71 8.77
N THR A 56 1.29 -2.43 8.30
CA THR A 56 1.29 -3.89 8.28
C THR A 56 1.16 -4.46 9.69
N ILE A 57 1.91 -3.94 10.66
CA ILE A 57 1.78 -4.38 12.06
C ILE A 57 0.35 -4.22 12.55
N LEU A 58 -0.28 -3.08 12.25
CA LEU A 58 -1.64 -2.78 12.67
C LEU A 58 -2.71 -3.61 11.93
N LYS A 59 -2.47 -4.03 10.69
CA LYS A 59 -3.37 -4.89 9.90
C LYS A 59 -3.33 -6.35 10.37
N GLU A 60 -2.15 -6.85 10.74
CA GLU A 60 -1.95 -8.23 11.20
C GLU A 60 -2.37 -8.44 12.67
N MET A 61 -2.44 -7.37 13.46
CA MET A 61 -2.92 -7.44 14.84
C MET A 61 -4.45 -7.59 14.93
N ASP A 62 -4.92 -8.51 15.78
CA ASP A 62 -6.34 -8.66 16.08
C ASP A 62 -6.82 -7.56 17.05
N ILE A 63 -7.25 -6.43 16.49
CA ILE A 63 -7.67 -5.24 17.24
C ILE A 63 -9.18 -5.23 17.37
N GLU A 64 -9.70 -5.51 18.57
CA GLU A 64 -11.15 -5.48 18.82
C GLU A 64 -11.67 -4.07 19.17
N HIS A 65 -10.87 -3.26 19.87
CA HIS A 65 -11.34 -2.01 20.47
C HIS A 65 -11.66 -0.94 19.39
N PRO A 66 -12.88 -0.36 19.37
CA PRO A 66 -13.29 0.59 18.32
C PRO A 66 -12.37 1.82 18.19
N ALA A 67 -11.98 2.45 19.30
CA ALA A 67 -11.06 3.60 19.25
C ALA A 67 -9.66 3.24 18.70
N ALA A 68 -9.20 2.00 18.91
CA ALA A 68 -7.95 1.53 18.31
C ALA A 68 -8.13 1.30 16.81
N LYS A 69 -9.26 0.74 16.36
CA LYS A 69 -9.58 0.63 14.92
C LYS A 69 -9.56 1.99 14.22
N MET A 70 -10.03 3.05 14.88
CA MET A 70 -9.96 4.42 14.31
C MET A 70 -8.52 4.87 14.04
N LEU A 71 -7.55 4.47 14.86
CA LEU A 71 -6.13 4.74 14.64
C LEU A 71 -5.51 3.84 13.58
N VAL A 72 -6.00 2.60 13.42
CA VAL A 72 -5.63 1.75 12.27
C VAL A 72 -6.04 2.41 10.96
N GLU A 73 -7.23 3.02 10.91
CA GLU A 73 -7.67 3.77 9.72
C GLU A 73 -6.78 4.99 9.44
N VAL A 74 -6.24 5.67 10.47
CA VAL A 74 -5.22 6.72 10.27
C VAL A 74 -3.99 6.19 9.56
N ALA A 75 -3.49 5.02 9.96
CA ALA A 75 -2.33 4.40 9.33
C ALA A 75 -2.61 4.01 7.87
N LYS A 76 -3.80 3.46 7.59
CA LYS A 76 -4.23 3.12 6.22
C LYS A 76 -4.35 4.35 5.33
N THR A 77 -5.03 5.40 5.81
CA THR A 77 -5.15 6.64 5.03
C THR A 77 -3.77 7.28 4.76
N GLN A 78 -2.83 7.17 5.69
CA GLN A 78 -1.46 7.65 5.48
C GLN A 78 -0.72 6.84 4.40
N GLU A 79 -0.88 5.52 4.40
CA GLU A 79 -0.33 4.61 3.37
C GLU A 79 -0.96 4.90 1.99
N ASP A 80 -2.28 4.99 1.91
CA ASP A 80 -3.00 5.21 0.65
C ASP A 80 -2.70 6.57 0.00
N GLU A 81 -2.51 7.64 0.80
CA GLU A 81 -2.31 9.00 0.28
C GLU A 81 -0.85 9.35 -0.01
N VAL A 82 0.10 8.70 0.67
CA VAL A 82 1.53 9.09 0.61
C VAL A 82 2.51 7.92 0.59
N GLY A 83 2.10 6.72 1.04
CA GLY A 83 2.96 5.52 1.07
C GLY A 83 4.02 5.50 2.17
N ASP A 84 4.14 6.52 3.03
CA ASP A 84 5.09 6.52 4.15
C ASP A 84 4.60 7.38 5.33
N GLY A 85 5.24 7.23 6.48
CA GLY A 85 4.91 7.97 7.71
C GLY A 85 3.73 7.38 8.49
N THR A 86 3.35 6.13 8.21
CA THR A 86 2.25 5.40 8.89
C THR A 86 2.45 5.37 10.40
N THR A 87 3.64 4.98 10.86
CA THR A 87 4.02 5.03 12.29
C THR A 87 3.95 6.45 12.84
N THR A 88 4.45 7.45 12.09
CA THR A 88 4.45 8.87 12.50
C THR A 88 3.04 9.38 12.78
N ALA A 89 2.08 9.08 11.90
CA ALA A 89 0.69 9.49 12.06
C ALA A 89 0.06 8.88 13.33
N VAL A 90 0.31 7.58 13.57
CA VAL A 90 -0.25 6.87 14.74
C VAL A 90 0.36 7.34 16.05
N ILE A 91 1.68 7.58 16.11
CA ILE A 91 2.33 8.07 17.35
C ILE A 91 1.92 9.51 17.69
N ILE A 92 1.74 10.38 16.69
CA ILE A 92 1.25 11.74 16.92
C ILE A 92 -0.17 11.66 17.48
N ALA A 93 -1.04 10.82 16.90
CA ALA A 93 -2.40 10.65 17.38
C ALA A 93 -2.45 10.11 18.82
N GLY A 94 -1.62 9.11 19.13
CA GLY A 94 -1.48 8.57 20.49
C GLY A 94 -0.97 9.62 21.50
N GLU A 95 0.02 10.42 21.14
CA GLU A 95 0.53 11.48 22.02
C GLU A 95 -0.48 12.62 22.19
N LEU A 96 -1.23 12.98 21.14
CA LEU A 96 -2.35 13.93 21.27
C LEU A 96 -3.41 13.43 22.26
N LEU A 97 -3.79 12.15 22.19
CA LEU A 97 -4.74 11.56 23.15
C LEU A 97 -4.18 11.57 24.59
N LYS A 98 -2.88 11.29 24.76
CA LYS A 98 -2.21 11.34 26.04
C LYS A 98 -2.18 12.76 26.61
N LYS A 99 -1.84 13.76 25.79
CA LYS A 99 -1.87 15.18 26.20
C LYS A 99 -3.29 15.66 26.48
N ALA A 100 -4.28 15.10 25.79
CA ALA A 100 -5.67 15.40 26.06
C ALA A 100 -6.14 14.88 27.42
N GLU A 101 -5.67 13.71 27.86
CA GLU A 101 -5.95 13.15 29.19
C GLU A 101 -5.57 14.13 30.30
N ASP A 102 -4.37 14.71 30.24
CA ASP A 102 -3.87 15.69 31.21
C ASP A 102 -4.76 16.95 31.29
N LEU A 103 -5.32 17.38 30.16
CA LEU A 103 -6.22 18.53 30.08
C LEU A 103 -7.64 18.21 30.56
N LEU A 104 -8.13 16.99 30.30
CA LEU A 104 -9.42 16.51 30.81
C LEU A 104 -9.40 16.39 32.35
N ASP A 105 -8.29 15.95 32.91
CA ASP A 105 -8.08 15.89 34.37
C ASP A 105 -8.04 17.29 35.00
N GLN A 106 -7.62 18.30 34.26
CA GLN A 106 -7.72 19.73 34.64
C GLN A 106 -9.11 20.34 34.41
N GLU A 107 -10.12 19.51 34.15
CA GLU A 107 -11.52 19.92 33.92
C GLU A 107 -11.71 20.86 32.71
N ILE A 108 -10.86 20.72 31.69
CA ILE A 108 -11.10 21.34 30.39
C ILE A 108 -12.14 20.51 29.64
N HIS A 109 -13.16 21.20 29.10
CA HIS A 109 -14.24 20.51 28.39
C HIS A 109 -13.72 19.94 27.05
N PRO A 110 -14.09 18.69 26.67
CA PRO A 110 -13.64 18.06 25.43
C PRO A 110 -13.84 18.94 24.18
N THR A 111 -14.97 19.63 24.08
CA THR A 111 -15.25 20.57 22.97
C THR A 111 -14.20 21.69 22.86
N THR A 112 -13.75 22.26 23.97
CA THR A 112 -12.72 23.32 23.95
C THR A 112 -11.38 22.77 23.50
N LEU A 113 -11.07 21.54 23.92
CA LEU A 113 -9.85 20.84 23.53
C LEU A 113 -9.84 20.56 22.02
N VAL A 114 -10.94 20.00 21.50
CA VAL A 114 -11.16 19.74 20.06
C VAL A 114 -11.03 21.03 19.24
N MET A 115 -11.61 22.15 19.71
CA MET A 115 -11.45 23.44 19.02
C MET A 115 -10.00 23.92 19.00
N GLY A 116 -9.26 23.73 20.09
CA GLY A 116 -7.83 24.05 20.15
C GLY A 116 -6.98 23.19 19.22
N TYR A 117 -7.22 21.87 19.19
CA TYR A 117 -6.52 20.95 18.29
C TYR A 117 -6.79 21.26 16.83
N ARG A 118 -8.03 21.59 16.47
CA ARG A 118 -8.38 22.02 15.11
C ARG A 118 -7.64 23.28 14.68
N LYS A 119 -7.56 24.27 15.57
CA LYS A 119 -6.81 25.52 15.32
C LYS A 119 -5.32 25.25 15.18
N ALA A 120 -4.76 24.37 16.02
CA ALA A 120 -3.37 23.97 15.95
C ALA A 120 -3.06 23.25 14.64
N ALA A 121 -3.86 22.24 14.26
CA ALA A 121 -3.70 21.50 13.01
C ALA A 121 -3.75 22.44 11.78
N ALA A 122 -4.72 23.35 11.72
CA ALA A 122 -4.79 24.34 10.65
C ALA A 122 -3.54 25.25 10.60
N LYS A 123 -3.07 25.71 11.78
CA LYS A 123 -1.87 26.54 11.85
C LYS A 123 -0.60 25.77 11.46
N SER A 124 -0.51 24.48 11.79
CA SER A 124 0.60 23.61 11.37
C SER A 124 0.72 23.55 9.85
N GLN A 125 -0.39 23.50 9.12
CA GLN A 125 -0.37 23.50 7.66
C GLN A 125 0.20 24.81 7.08
N GLU A 126 -0.14 25.96 7.68
CA GLU A 126 0.43 27.24 7.29
C GLU A 126 1.94 27.30 7.54
N LEU A 127 2.39 26.80 8.71
CA LEU A 127 3.80 26.79 9.08
C LEU A 127 4.62 25.80 8.24
N LEU A 128 4.05 24.63 7.88
CA LEU A 128 4.68 23.67 6.97
C LEU A 128 5.01 24.30 5.61
N ASN A 129 4.13 25.16 5.09
CA ASN A 129 4.39 25.86 3.83
C ASN A 129 5.54 26.88 3.92
N GLN A 130 5.89 27.37 5.12
CA GLN A 130 6.99 28.31 5.31
C GLN A 130 8.36 27.62 5.35
N ILE A 131 8.40 26.34 5.71
CA ILE A 131 9.62 25.54 5.81
C ILE A 131 9.83 24.60 4.61
N ALA A 132 8.90 24.61 3.65
CA ALA A 132 8.97 23.80 2.45
C ALA A 132 10.15 24.21 1.55
N ILE A 133 10.70 23.22 0.85
CA ILE A 133 11.78 23.36 -0.12
C ILE A 133 11.23 22.87 -1.46
N ASP A 134 11.43 23.63 -2.53
CA ASP A 134 11.01 23.22 -3.86
C ASP A 134 11.84 22.01 -4.34
N ALA A 135 11.14 21.03 -4.92
CA ALA A 135 11.70 19.75 -5.35
C ALA A 135 11.16 19.40 -6.74
N SER A 136 11.95 19.66 -7.77
CA SER A 136 11.58 19.38 -9.17
C SER A 136 12.65 18.63 -9.94
N ASP A 137 13.83 18.47 -9.37
CA ASP A 137 14.96 17.83 -10.03
C ASP A 137 15.06 16.34 -9.66
N ARG A 138 15.61 15.56 -10.59
CA ARG A 138 15.78 14.11 -10.41
C ARG A 138 16.68 13.76 -9.23
N GLU A 139 17.64 14.62 -8.88
CA GLU A 139 18.57 14.38 -7.76
C GLU A 139 17.81 14.39 -6.43
N THR A 140 16.95 15.38 -6.23
CA THR A 140 16.06 15.50 -5.08
C THR A 140 15.10 14.31 -4.98
N LEU A 141 14.53 13.84 -6.11
CA LEU A 141 13.67 12.63 -6.12
C LEU A 141 14.44 11.38 -5.68
N CYS A 142 15.69 11.21 -6.12
CA CYS A 142 16.54 10.12 -5.65
C CYS A 142 16.81 10.22 -4.15
N MET A 143 17.07 11.42 -3.62
CA MET A 143 17.28 11.62 -2.18
C MET A 143 16.03 11.28 -1.35
N VAL A 144 14.84 11.63 -1.84
CA VAL A 144 13.56 11.26 -1.21
C VAL A 144 13.39 9.74 -1.19
N ALA A 145 13.61 9.07 -2.33
CA ALA A 145 13.53 7.60 -2.42
C ALA A 145 14.53 6.92 -1.47
N MET A 146 15.77 7.42 -1.40
CA MET A 146 16.78 6.91 -0.47
C MET A 146 16.36 7.08 0.99
N THR A 147 15.72 8.20 1.33
CA THR A 147 15.24 8.49 2.69
C THR A 147 14.13 7.50 3.09
N ALA A 148 13.12 7.29 2.26
CA ALA A 148 12.00 6.36 2.55
C ALA A 148 12.43 4.89 2.71
N MET A 149 13.50 4.48 2.02
CA MET A 149 14.07 3.13 2.14
C MET A 149 15.02 2.95 3.33
N THR A 150 15.37 4.02 4.05
CA THR A 150 16.40 3.96 5.09
C THR A 150 15.91 3.23 6.35
N GLY A 151 16.59 2.14 6.71
CA GLY A 151 16.28 1.30 7.88
C GLY A 151 15.38 0.10 7.59
N LYS A 152 14.96 -0.10 6.33
CA LYS A 152 14.06 -1.18 5.90
C LYS A 152 14.80 -2.33 5.18
N GLY A 153 15.99 -2.69 5.65
CA GLY A 153 16.77 -3.83 5.12
C GLY A 153 17.41 -3.64 3.73
N THR A 154 17.31 -2.45 3.14
CA THR A 154 17.83 -2.12 1.78
C THR A 154 19.20 -1.43 1.79
N GLU A 155 19.87 -1.32 2.95
CA GLU A 155 21.09 -0.49 3.20
C GLU A 155 22.13 -0.56 2.09
N LYS A 156 22.40 -1.76 1.58
CA LYS A 156 23.48 -2.00 0.62
C LYS A 156 23.12 -1.60 -0.81
N ALA A 157 21.83 -1.57 -1.15
CA ALA A 157 21.35 -1.36 -2.52
C ALA A 157 20.48 -0.10 -2.70
N ARG A 158 20.43 0.80 -1.69
CA ARG A 158 19.57 2.00 -1.71
C ARG A 158 19.76 2.89 -2.93
N GLY A 159 21.01 3.15 -3.33
CA GLY A 159 21.31 4.02 -4.48
C GLY A 159 20.74 3.46 -5.79
N PRO A 160 21.14 2.25 -6.21
CA PRO A 160 20.56 1.61 -7.40
C PRO A 160 19.04 1.47 -7.35
N LEU A 161 18.46 1.09 -6.20
CA LEU A 161 17.00 0.99 -6.06
C LEU A 161 16.31 2.36 -6.20
N ALA A 162 16.88 3.42 -5.65
CA ALA A 162 16.33 4.77 -5.75
C ALA A 162 16.28 5.25 -7.20
N GLU A 163 17.34 4.97 -7.97
CA GLU A 163 17.35 5.28 -9.41
C GLU A 163 16.25 4.52 -10.15
N LEU A 164 16.07 3.22 -9.87
CA LEU A 164 15.00 2.41 -10.48
C LEU A 164 13.60 2.92 -10.14
N VAL A 165 13.37 3.32 -8.88
CA VAL A 165 12.08 3.86 -8.44
C VAL A 165 11.78 5.18 -9.14
N VAL A 166 12.76 6.09 -9.18
CA VAL A 166 12.59 7.39 -9.83
C VAL A 166 12.37 7.24 -11.34
N ASP A 167 13.10 6.34 -12.01
CA ASP A 167 12.89 6.07 -13.43
C ASP A 167 11.52 5.46 -13.69
N ALA A 168 11.04 4.56 -12.83
CA ALA A 168 9.70 3.99 -12.95
C ALA A 168 8.61 5.06 -12.79
N VAL A 169 8.69 5.89 -11.75
CA VAL A 169 7.71 6.94 -11.47
C VAL A 169 7.68 7.99 -12.58
N LEU A 170 8.85 8.46 -13.05
CA LEU A 170 8.91 9.44 -14.13
C LEU A 170 8.39 8.89 -15.47
N GLN A 171 8.51 7.57 -15.70
CA GLN A 171 8.01 6.93 -16.91
C GLN A 171 6.47 6.80 -16.91
N VAL A 172 5.84 6.58 -15.74
CA VAL A 172 4.37 6.49 -15.62
C VAL A 172 3.68 7.83 -15.36
N ALA A 173 4.42 8.89 -15.03
CA ALA A 173 3.86 10.20 -14.77
C ALA A 173 3.19 10.80 -16.04
N GLU A 174 1.91 11.16 -15.92
CA GLU A 174 1.11 11.82 -16.97
C GLU A 174 0.62 13.18 -16.43
N ASP A 175 0.96 14.28 -17.11
CA ASP A 175 0.53 15.65 -16.74
C ASP A 175 0.80 16.07 -15.27
N GLY A 176 1.78 15.45 -14.63
CA GLY A 176 2.14 15.73 -13.23
C GLY A 176 1.38 14.89 -12.20
N GLU A 177 0.50 13.99 -12.63
CA GLU A 177 -0.15 12.97 -11.78
C GLU A 177 0.56 11.62 -11.98
N VAL A 178 0.68 10.84 -10.89
CA VAL A 178 1.32 9.53 -10.93
C VAL A 178 0.35 8.46 -10.47
N ASP A 179 -0.07 7.61 -11.41
CA ASP A 179 -0.85 6.42 -11.07
C ASP A 179 0.09 5.24 -10.77
N THR A 180 0.25 4.96 -9.48
CA THR A 180 1.12 3.88 -8.98
C THR A 180 0.65 2.49 -9.41
N ASP A 181 -0.63 2.31 -9.78
CA ASP A 181 -1.15 1.02 -10.25
C ASP A 181 -0.48 0.59 -11.57
N HIS A 182 0.06 1.54 -12.35
CA HIS A 182 0.80 1.25 -13.58
C HIS A 182 2.24 0.78 -13.35
N ILE A 183 2.75 0.83 -12.12
CA ILE A 183 4.04 0.24 -11.75
C ILE A 183 3.78 -1.17 -11.22
N ASN A 184 4.30 -2.16 -11.92
CA ASN A 184 4.15 -3.55 -11.56
C ASN A 184 5.40 -4.08 -10.86
N ILE A 185 5.26 -4.59 -9.65
CA ILE A 185 6.38 -5.16 -8.91
C ILE A 185 6.34 -6.68 -9.00
N GLN A 186 7.46 -7.28 -9.40
CA GLN A 186 7.65 -8.72 -9.49
C GLN A 186 8.79 -9.12 -8.55
N ARG A 187 8.44 -9.70 -7.41
CA ARG A 187 9.40 -10.19 -6.42
C ARG A 187 9.85 -11.60 -6.76
N ILE A 188 11.16 -11.83 -6.86
CA ILE A 188 11.69 -13.14 -7.21
C ILE A 188 12.91 -13.46 -6.34
N GLN A 189 12.90 -14.65 -5.74
CA GLN A 189 14.00 -15.10 -4.89
C GLN A 189 15.23 -15.62 -5.68
N GLY A 190 16.34 -15.75 -4.96
CA GLY A 190 17.53 -16.47 -5.43
C GLY A 190 18.61 -15.60 -6.07
N ALA A 191 18.64 -14.29 -5.82
CA ALA A 191 19.78 -13.43 -6.17
C ALA A 191 19.97 -12.30 -5.15
N THR A 192 20.89 -11.38 -5.41
CA THR A 192 21.12 -10.22 -4.53
C THR A 192 20.21 -9.06 -4.91
N VAL A 193 19.97 -8.14 -3.98
CA VAL A 193 19.13 -6.95 -4.21
C VAL A 193 19.68 -6.08 -5.35
N HIS A 194 21.00 -6.09 -5.58
CA HIS A 194 21.65 -5.39 -6.68
C HIS A 194 21.30 -5.93 -8.07
N ASP A 195 20.79 -7.17 -8.16
CA ASP A 195 20.37 -7.78 -9.42
C ASP A 195 18.93 -7.36 -9.82
N SER A 196 18.30 -6.48 -9.04
CA SER A 196 16.99 -5.90 -9.35
C SER A 196 17.08 -4.98 -10.56
N GLN A 197 16.04 -4.94 -11.38
CA GLN A 197 16.04 -4.20 -12.64
C GLN A 197 14.65 -3.67 -12.98
N ILE A 198 14.62 -2.56 -13.73
CA ILE A 198 13.42 -2.05 -14.37
C ILE A 198 13.29 -2.63 -15.77
N VAL A 199 12.07 -2.95 -16.15
CA VAL A 199 11.67 -3.39 -17.48
C VAL A 199 10.72 -2.33 -18.03
N ASN A 200 11.10 -1.74 -19.17
CA ASN A 200 10.28 -0.77 -19.90
C ASN A 200 9.16 -1.51 -20.65
N GLY A 201 8.14 -1.90 -19.88
CA GLY A 201 7.01 -2.69 -20.33
C GLY A 201 6.41 -3.51 -19.18
N VAL A 202 5.71 -4.60 -19.51
CA VAL A 202 4.96 -5.39 -18.52
C VAL A 202 5.54 -6.79 -18.40
N VAL A 203 5.79 -7.20 -17.16
CA VAL A 203 6.22 -8.55 -16.79
C VAL A 203 5.11 -9.23 -16.01
N ILE A 204 4.75 -10.45 -16.38
CA ILE A 204 3.67 -11.18 -15.70
C ILE A 204 4.15 -12.57 -15.28
N ASP A 205 3.74 -12.98 -14.08
CA ASP A 205 3.91 -14.34 -13.56
C ASP A 205 2.87 -15.29 -14.16
N LYS A 206 2.99 -15.47 -15.48
CA LYS A 206 2.21 -16.41 -16.27
C LYS A 206 3.06 -16.93 -17.41
N SER A 207 2.91 -18.22 -17.67
CA SER A 207 3.34 -18.86 -18.90
C SER A 207 2.19 -18.89 -19.93
N ARG A 208 2.56 -19.11 -21.19
CA ARG A 208 1.66 -19.54 -22.26
C ARG A 208 0.79 -20.73 -21.86
N ALA A 209 -0.36 -20.83 -22.53
CA ALA A 209 -1.33 -21.88 -22.28
C ALA A 209 -0.85 -23.27 -22.69
N THR A 210 -0.02 -23.39 -23.74
CA THR A 210 0.51 -24.68 -24.21
C THR A 210 1.96 -24.56 -24.69
N ASN A 211 2.77 -25.59 -24.44
CA ASN A 211 4.18 -25.64 -24.86
C ASN A 211 4.42 -25.61 -26.37
N ALA A 212 3.40 -25.89 -27.17
CA ALA A 212 3.45 -25.80 -28.63
C ALA A 212 3.44 -24.36 -29.15
N MET A 213 3.05 -23.39 -28.32
CA MET A 213 3.06 -21.96 -28.69
C MET A 213 4.49 -21.41 -28.67
N PRO A 214 4.82 -20.45 -29.56
CA PRO A 214 6.13 -19.81 -29.60
C PRO A 214 6.60 -19.27 -28.23
N LYS A 215 7.91 -19.36 -27.95
CA LYS A 215 8.53 -18.79 -26.73
C LYS A 215 8.88 -17.33 -26.87
N ASN A 216 9.13 -16.89 -28.09
CA ASN A 216 9.76 -15.63 -28.40
C ASN A 216 9.13 -15.13 -29.71
N LEU A 217 8.58 -13.92 -29.64
CA LEU A 217 7.92 -13.25 -30.75
C LEU A 217 8.48 -11.84 -30.87
N GLU A 218 8.99 -11.52 -32.06
CA GLU A 218 9.37 -10.16 -32.45
C GLU A 218 8.19 -9.48 -33.16
N ASN A 219 8.06 -8.15 -33.01
CA ASN A 219 6.96 -7.35 -33.54
C ASN A 219 5.58 -7.91 -33.14
N ALA A 220 5.35 -8.01 -31.83
CA ALA A 220 4.11 -8.48 -31.28
C ALA A 220 2.94 -7.52 -31.58
N LYS A 221 1.82 -8.11 -31.95
CA LYS A 221 0.49 -7.52 -32.10
C LYS A 221 -0.40 -8.16 -31.06
N ILE A 222 -0.69 -7.40 -30.02
CA ILE A 222 -1.22 -7.91 -28.75
C ILE A 222 -2.73 -7.68 -28.69
N ALA A 223 -3.49 -8.77 -28.54
CA ALA A 223 -4.92 -8.72 -28.26
C ALA A 223 -5.18 -8.90 -26.75
N LEU A 224 -5.95 -7.99 -26.17
CA LEU A 224 -6.36 -8.07 -24.77
C LEU A 224 -7.85 -8.41 -24.67
N LEU A 225 -8.15 -9.63 -24.22
CA LEU A 225 -9.51 -10.17 -24.17
C LEU A 225 -10.01 -10.33 -22.74
N LYS A 226 -11.12 -9.67 -22.41
CA LYS A 226 -11.90 -9.95 -21.18
C LYS A 226 -12.87 -11.13 -21.35
N TYR A 227 -13.11 -11.52 -22.60
CA TYR A 227 -14.00 -12.61 -23.00
C TYR A 227 -13.27 -13.95 -22.96
N PRO A 228 -13.89 -15.05 -22.48
CA PRO A 228 -13.24 -16.36 -22.53
C PRO A 228 -13.27 -16.92 -23.95
N ILE A 229 -12.22 -17.66 -24.34
CA ILE A 229 -12.21 -18.40 -25.61
C ILE A 229 -12.67 -19.84 -25.32
N GLU A 230 -13.91 -19.98 -24.89
CA GLU A 230 -14.55 -21.26 -24.56
C GLU A 230 -16.05 -21.18 -24.85
N VAL A 231 -16.72 -22.33 -25.01
CA VAL A 231 -18.17 -22.36 -25.20
C VAL A 231 -18.84 -21.81 -23.93
N LYS A 232 -19.64 -20.75 -24.07
CA LYS A 232 -20.23 -20.05 -22.93
C LYS A 232 -21.47 -20.80 -22.44
N ASP A 233 -21.53 -21.02 -21.13
CA ASP A 233 -22.79 -21.40 -20.48
C ASP A 233 -23.82 -20.26 -20.61
N LEU A 234 -25.07 -20.65 -20.89
CA LEU A 234 -26.17 -19.70 -20.97
C LEU A 234 -26.50 -19.17 -19.57
N GLU A 235 -26.79 -17.86 -19.46
CA GLU A 235 -27.12 -17.22 -18.18
C GLU A 235 -28.45 -17.72 -17.59
N THR A 236 -29.33 -18.23 -18.45
CA THR A 236 -30.55 -18.94 -18.07
C THR A 236 -30.32 -20.44 -18.05
N ASP A 237 -30.92 -21.13 -17.08
CA ASP A 237 -30.92 -22.60 -16.98
C ASP A 237 -31.55 -23.24 -18.24
N ALA A 238 -30.70 -23.49 -19.23
CA ALA A 238 -31.05 -24.16 -20.47
C ALA A 238 -30.55 -25.60 -20.42
N LYS A 239 -31.47 -26.56 -20.56
CA LYS A 239 -31.13 -27.99 -20.63
C LYS A 239 -31.30 -28.48 -22.05
N ILE A 240 -30.20 -28.91 -22.66
CA ILE A 240 -30.21 -29.54 -23.97
C ILE A 240 -30.69 -30.98 -23.80
N LYS A 241 -31.79 -31.34 -24.47
CA LYS A 241 -32.29 -32.73 -24.51
C LYS A 241 -31.90 -33.36 -25.84
N LEU A 242 -30.96 -34.29 -25.79
CA LEU A 242 -30.52 -35.05 -26.95
C LEU A 242 -31.32 -36.36 -27.00
N THR A 243 -32.06 -36.58 -28.09
CA THR A 243 -32.97 -37.74 -28.24
C THR A 243 -32.38 -38.88 -29.06
N ASP A 244 -31.29 -38.63 -29.80
CA ASP A 244 -30.64 -39.63 -30.63
C ASP A 244 -29.11 -39.37 -30.74
N PRO A 245 -28.32 -40.40 -31.11
CA PRO A 245 -26.86 -40.26 -31.24
C PRO A 245 -26.40 -39.27 -32.31
N ALA A 246 -27.20 -39.00 -33.34
CA ALA A 246 -26.82 -38.07 -34.40
C ALA A 246 -26.89 -36.61 -33.92
N GLN A 247 -27.89 -36.29 -33.08
CA GLN A 247 -27.97 -34.99 -32.39
C GLN A 247 -26.80 -34.76 -31.44
N MET A 248 -26.30 -35.81 -30.77
CA MET A 248 -25.10 -35.70 -29.92
C MET A 248 -23.88 -35.32 -30.76
N GLN A 249 -23.67 -35.97 -31.91
CA GLN A 249 -22.54 -35.65 -32.79
C GLN A 249 -22.66 -34.24 -33.35
N ALA A 250 -23.84 -33.85 -33.85
CA ALA A 250 -24.06 -32.50 -34.36
C ALA A 250 -23.86 -31.41 -33.30
N PHE A 251 -24.17 -31.70 -32.03
CA PHE A 251 -23.91 -30.80 -30.93
C PHE A 251 -22.40 -30.61 -30.68
N LEU A 252 -21.63 -31.71 -30.62
CA LEU A 252 -20.17 -31.67 -30.48
C LEU A 252 -19.52 -30.93 -31.66
N ASP A 253 -19.92 -31.25 -32.89
CA ASP A 253 -19.42 -30.59 -34.09
C ASP A 253 -19.71 -29.07 -34.06
N GLN A 254 -20.87 -28.67 -33.52
CA GLN A 254 -21.23 -27.27 -33.36
C GLN A 254 -20.40 -26.57 -32.27
N GLU A 255 -20.12 -27.22 -31.14
CA GLU A 255 -19.22 -26.69 -30.11
C GLU A 255 -17.80 -26.48 -30.66
N GLU A 256 -17.27 -27.48 -31.39
CA GLU A 256 -15.97 -27.36 -32.05
C GLU A 256 -15.97 -26.20 -33.06
N GLN A 257 -17.05 -26.05 -33.84
CA GLN A 257 -17.17 -24.97 -34.82
C GLN A 257 -17.24 -23.60 -34.14
N MET A 258 -17.96 -23.46 -33.01
CA MET A 258 -17.99 -22.21 -32.25
C MET A 258 -16.60 -21.80 -31.76
N VAL A 259 -15.83 -22.76 -31.24
CA VAL A 259 -14.45 -22.52 -30.80
C VAL A 259 -13.57 -22.12 -31.97
N LYS A 260 -13.73 -22.80 -33.10
CA LYS A 260 -12.99 -22.49 -34.33
C LYS A 260 -13.31 -21.09 -34.86
N ASP A 261 -14.59 -20.71 -34.92
CA ASP A 261 -15.03 -19.38 -35.35
C ASP A 261 -14.40 -18.27 -34.48
N MET A 262 -14.32 -18.50 -33.17
CA MET A 262 -13.64 -17.59 -32.24
C MET A 262 -12.14 -17.45 -32.54
N VAL A 263 -11.44 -18.55 -32.81
CA VAL A 263 -10.02 -18.53 -33.18
C VAL A 263 -9.81 -17.86 -34.54
N ASP A 264 -10.64 -18.17 -35.53
CA ASP A 264 -10.59 -17.59 -36.86
C ASP A 264 -10.73 -16.06 -36.79
N LYS A 265 -11.60 -15.53 -35.90
CA LYS A 265 -11.71 -14.07 -35.65
C LYS A 265 -10.42 -13.46 -35.11
N VAL A 266 -9.71 -14.16 -34.22
CA VAL A 266 -8.42 -13.68 -33.72
C VAL A 266 -7.38 -13.68 -34.83
N VAL A 267 -7.32 -14.73 -35.65
CA VAL A 267 -6.41 -14.81 -36.79
C VAL A 267 -6.71 -13.69 -37.80
N GLU A 268 -7.98 -13.42 -38.09
CA GLU A 268 -8.44 -12.33 -38.97
C GLU A 268 -8.01 -10.94 -38.46
N SER A 269 -8.00 -10.73 -37.13
CA SER A 269 -7.51 -9.47 -36.55
C SER A 269 -6.01 -9.25 -36.79
N GLY A 270 -5.25 -10.31 -37.03
CA GLY A 270 -3.80 -10.28 -37.21
C GLY A 270 -2.99 -10.25 -35.91
N ALA A 271 -3.61 -10.58 -34.77
CA ALA A 271 -2.93 -10.72 -33.49
C ALA A 271 -1.99 -11.94 -33.49
N ASN A 272 -0.79 -11.79 -32.92
CA ASN A 272 0.15 -12.90 -32.71
C ASN A 272 0.38 -13.23 -31.22
N VAL A 273 -0.11 -12.37 -30.33
CA VAL A 273 -0.14 -12.61 -28.88
C VAL A 273 -1.53 -12.29 -28.34
N ILE A 274 -2.05 -13.15 -27.46
CA ILE A 274 -3.33 -12.96 -26.78
C ILE A 274 -3.12 -13.04 -25.28
N PHE A 275 -3.62 -12.05 -24.56
CA PHE A 275 -3.82 -12.15 -23.12
C PHE A 275 -5.31 -12.22 -22.83
N CYS A 276 -5.75 -13.33 -22.24
CA CYS A 276 -7.13 -13.56 -21.87
C CYS A 276 -7.27 -13.49 -20.35
N GLN A 277 -8.18 -12.64 -19.88
CA GLN A 277 -8.52 -12.54 -18.46
C GLN A 277 -9.20 -13.83 -17.95
N LYS A 278 -9.85 -14.59 -18.84
CA LYS A 278 -10.60 -15.80 -18.51
C LYS A 278 -9.95 -17.05 -19.11
N GLY A 279 -10.71 -18.14 -19.21
CA GLY A 279 -10.28 -19.41 -19.78
C GLY A 279 -10.04 -19.35 -21.30
N ILE A 280 -9.29 -20.34 -21.76
CA ILE A 280 -9.13 -20.67 -23.19
C ILE A 280 -9.26 -22.19 -23.26
N ASP A 281 -10.21 -22.67 -24.06
CA ASP A 281 -10.48 -24.09 -24.26
C ASP A 281 -9.26 -24.81 -24.88
N ASP A 282 -9.11 -26.11 -24.61
CA ASP A 282 -7.96 -26.88 -25.08
C ASP A 282 -7.92 -27.00 -26.61
N LEU A 283 -9.09 -27.09 -27.28
CA LEU A 283 -9.17 -27.05 -28.75
C LEU A 283 -8.69 -25.70 -29.27
N ALA A 284 -9.13 -24.60 -28.63
CA ALA A 284 -8.69 -23.25 -28.99
C ALA A 284 -7.17 -23.09 -28.84
N GLN A 285 -6.60 -23.59 -27.73
CA GLN A 285 -5.15 -23.56 -27.49
C GLN A 285 -4.38 -24.28 -28.61
N HIS A 286 -4.85 -25.45 -29.04
CA HIS A 286 -4.24 -26.21 -30.13
C HIS A 286 -4.33 -25.49 -31.48
N LEU A 287 -5.49 -24.89 -31.80
CA LEU A 287 -5.68 -24.13 -33.04
C LEU A 287 -4.80 -22.87 -33.07
N LEU A 288 -4.76 -22.11 -31.98
CA LEU A 288 -3.90 -20.93 -31.84
C LEU A 288 -2.42 -21.27 -31.99
N ALA A 289 -1.97 -22.36 -31.37
CA ALA A 289 -0.58 -22.82 -31.49
C ALA A 289 -0.22 -23.21 -32.92
N ARG A 290 -1.16 -23.79 -33.69
CA ARG A 290 -0.96 -24.14 -35.10
C ARG A 290 -0.77 -22.91 -35.98
N GLU A 291 -1.49 -21.84 -35.70
CA GLU A 291 -1.35 -20.54 -36.38
C GLU A 291 -0.16 -19.71 -35.85
N GLY A 292 0.59 -20.24 -34.88
CA GLY A 292 1.76 -19.57 -34.31
C GLY A 292 1.43 -18.43 -33.35
N ILE A 293 0.21 -18.38 -32.82
CA ILE A 293 -0.26 -17.35 -31.89
C ILE A 293 0.04 -17.81 -30.45
N THR A 294 0.67 -16.94 -29.66
CA THR A 294 0.93 -17.21 -28.24
C THR A 294 -0.23 -16.69 -27.41
N ALA A 295 -0.83 -17.56 -26.58
CA ALA A 295 -1.96 -17.19 -25.75
C ALA A 295 -1.68 -17.46 -24.27
N LEU A 296 -2.06 -16.51 -23.42
CA LEU A 296 -2.04 -16.64 -21.97
C LEU A 296 -3.48 -16.59 -21.45
N LYS A 297 -3.80 -17.48 -20.51
CA LYS A 297 -5.14 -17.61 -19.93
C LYS A 297 -5.13 -17.21 -18.46
N ARG A 298 -6.28 -16.73 -17.97
CA ARG A 298 -6.49 -16.33 -16.56
C ARG A 298 -5.49 -15.26 -16.09
N VAL A 299 -5.25 -14.26 -16.94
CA VAL A 299 -4.42 -13.10 -16.61
C VAL A 299 -5.17 -12.21 -15.61
N ARG A 300 -4.48 -11.64 -14.63
CA ARG A 300 -5.11 -10.78 -13.61
C ARG A 300 -5.65 -9.50 -14.26
N LYS A 301 -6.70 -8.94 -13.66
CA LYS A 301 -7.32 -7.70 -14.15
C LYS A 301 -6.32 -6.53 -14.18
N SER A 302 -5.53 -6.37 -13.12
CA SER A 302 -4.48 -5.34 -13.00
C SER A 302 -3.45 -5.45 -14.12
N ASP A 303 -3.00 -6.66 -14.43
CA ASP A 303 -1.99 -6.90 -15.47
C ASP A 303 -2.55 -6.60 -16.87
N MET A 304 -3.83 -6.87 -17.10
CA MET A 304 -4.52 -6.51 -18.35
C MET A 304 -4.60 -4.99 -18.52
N GLU A 305 -4.89 -4.24 -17.45
CA GLU A 305 -4.96 -2.77 -17.48
C GLU A 305 -3.57 -2.16 -17.72
N ARG A 306 -2.53 -2.68 -17.07
CA ARG A 306 -1.13 -2.31 -17.32
C ARG A 306 -0.69 -2.60 -18.75
N MET A 307 -1.02 -3.78 -19.29
CA MET A 307 -0.69 -4.10 -20.69
C MET A 307 -1.42 -3.19 -21.68
N ALA A 308 -2.67 -2.83 -21.41
CA ALA A 308 -3.40 -1.88 -22.26
C ALA A 308 -2.67 -0.52 -22.31
N LYS A 309 -2.21 -0.04 -21.16
CA LYS A 309 -1.43 1.20 -21.03
C LYS A 309 -0.04 1.12 -21.66
N ALA A 310 0.68 0.01 -21.47
CA ALA A 310 2.02 -0.14 -22.04
C ALA A 310 2.00 -0.30 -23.57
N THR A 311 1.05 -1.07 -24.10
CA THR A 311 1.05 -1.49 -25.51
C THR A 311 0.10 -0.67 -26.39
N GLY A 312 -0.77 0.14 -25.79
CA GLY A 312 -1.84 0.87 -26.48
C GLY A 312 -3.04 0.01 -26.89
N ALA A 313 -3.07 -1.28 -26.52
CA ALA A 313 -4.17 -2.18 -26.86
C ALA A 313 -5.50 -1.77 -26.18
N ARG A 314 -6.62 -1.95 -26.89
CA ARG A 314 -7.96 -1.79 -26.29
C ARG A 314 -8.40 -3.09 -25.62
N LEU A 315 -8.95 -2.97 -24.40
CA LEU A 315 -9.55 -4.11 -23.70
C LEU A 315 -10.86 -4.51 -24.38
N VAL A 316 -10.86 -5.63 -25.11
CA VAL A 316 -12.02 -6.11 -25.86
C VAL A 316 -12.86 -7.07 -24.99
N THR A 317 -14.16 -6.79 -24.91
CA THR A 317 -15.13 -7.58 -24.13
C THR A 317 -15.88 -8.62 -24.96
N ASN A 318 -15.85 -8.51 -26.29
CA ASN A 318 -16.51 -9.40 -27.22
C ASN A 318 -15.56 -9.73 -28.38
N ILE A 319 -15.26 -11.02 -28.57
CA ILE A 319 -14.31 -11.47 -29.59
C ILE A 319 -14.73 -11.13 -31.03
N ASN A 320 -16.04 -10.97 -31.27
CA ASN A 320 -16.56 -10.60 -32.59
C ASN A 320 -16.28 -9.14 -32.96
N GLU A 321 -15.98 -8.29 -31.99
CA GLU A 321 -15.64 -6.88 -32.18
C GLU A 321 -14.13 -6.65 -32.31
N LEU A 322 -13.32 -7.71 -32.17
CA LEU A 322 -11.88 -7.63 -32.26
C LEU A 322 -11.47 -7.22 -33.68
N SER A 323 -10.86 -6.05 -33.79
CA SER A 323 -10.36 -5.50 -35.04
C SER A 323 -8.85 -5.23 -34.97
N PRO A 324 -8.16 -5.07 -36.11
CA PRO A 324 -6.74 -4.71 -36.12
C PRO A 324 -6.42 -3.38 -35.39
N GLU A 325 -7.41 -2.48 -35.26
CA GLU A 325 -7.27 -1.19 -34.56
C GLU A 325 -7.25 -1.34 -33.03
N ASP A 326 -7.73 -2.48 -32.52
CA ASP A 326 -7.77 -2.77 -31.08
C ASP A 326 -6.46 -3.38 -30.55
N LEU A 327 -5.57 -3.76 -31.46
CA LEU A 327 -4.33 -4.45 -31.12
C LEU A 327 -3.26 -3.46 -30.64
N GLY A 328 -2.61 -3.81 -29.54
CA GLY A 328 -1.42 -3.11 -29.08
C GLY A 328 -0.17 -3.59 -29.80
N HIS A 329 0.91 -2.84 -29.63
CA HIS A 329 2.22 -3.16 -30.19
C HIS A 329 3.28 -3.33 -29.10
N ALA A 330 4.16 -4.30 -29.28
CA ALA A 330 5.40 -4.44 -28.52
C ALA A 330 6.48 -5.03 -29.45
N GLY A 331 7.70 -4.52 -29.39
CA GLY A 331 8.80 -5.04 -30.21
C GLY A 331 9.18 -6.47 -29.85
N HIS A 332 9.05 -6.86 -28.57
CA HIS A 332 9.48 -8.18 -28.12
C HIS A 332 8.60 -8.78 -27.02
N VAL A 333 8.09 -10.00 -27.25
CA VAL A 333 7.36 -10.79 -26.24
C VAL A 333 8.01 -12.15 -26.08
N TYR A 334 8.46 -12.47 -24.86
CA TYR A 334 9.15 -13.73 -24.61
C TYR A 334 8.96 -14.28 -23.21
N GLU A 335 9.08 -15.61 -23.09
CA GLU A 335 9.12 -16.29 -21.81
C GLU A 335 10.54 -16.51 -21.33
N LYS A 336 10.82 -16.12 -20.08
CA LYS A 336 12.11 -16.38 -19.44
C LYS A 336 11.88 -16.99 -18.07
N LYS A 337 12.56 -18.11 -17.80
CA LYS A 337 12.61 -18.68 -16.45
C LYS A 337 13.62 -17.89 -15.63
N ILE A 338 13.18 -17.29 -14.54
CA ILE A 338 14.06 -16.65 -13.56
C ILE A 338 13.90 -17.41 -12.25
N PHE A 339 14.99 -18.04 -11.78
CA PHE A 339 14.96 -18.97 -10.66
C PHE A 339 13.96 -20.12 -10.91
N ASP A 340 12.85 -20.17 -10.18
CA ASP A 340 11.80 -21.18 -10.29
C ASP A 340 10.52 -20.69 -10.97
N GLU A 341 10.45 -19.39 -11.27
CA GLU A 341 9.27 -18.76 -11.87
C GLU A 341 9.44 -18.61 -13.39
N ILE A 342 8.36 -18.81 -14.12
CA ILE A 342 8.31 -18.59 -15.57
C ILE A 342 7.54 -17.30 -15.81
N LEU A 343 8.28 -16.27 -16.20
CA LEU A 343 7.73 -14.96 -16.44
C LEU A 343 7.62 -14.70 -17.93
N THR A 344 6.55 -14.03 -18.33
CA THR A 344 6.40 -13.48 -19.68
C THR A 344 6.73 -12.01 -19.65
N PHE A 345 7.66 -11.62 -20.52
CA PHE A 345 8.13 -10.26 -20.71
C PHE A 345 7.46 -9.67 -21.96
N VAL A 346 6.97 -8.44 -21.83
CA VAL A 346 6.47 -7.61 -22.92
C VAL A 346 7.33 -6.35 -22.92
N GLU A 347 8.29 -6.27 -23.84
CA GLU A 347 9.32 -5.22 -23.93
C GLU A 347 9.26 -4.48 -25.28
N GLU A 348 10.01 -3.38 -25.38
CA GLU A 348 10.10 -2.55 -26.60
C GLU A 348 8.74 -1.99 -27.03
N CYS A 349 7.95 -1.51 -26.06
CA CYS A 349 6.75 -0.72 -26.34
C CYS A 349 7.15 0.72 -26.73
N ASP A 350 6.37 1.39 -27.59
CA ASP A 350 6.72 2.70 -28.14
C ASP A 350 6.81 3.81 -27.07
N ASP A 351 5.83 3.88 -26.16
CA ASP A 351 5.80 4.78 -25.00
C ASP A 351 5.07 4.08 -23.85
N PRO A 352 5.77 3.19 -23.11
CA PRO A 352 5.12 2.40 -22.08
C PRO A 352 4.72 3.30 -20.90
N LYS A 353 3.42 3.58 -20.78
CA LYS A 353 2.82 4.23 -19.59
C LYS A 353 2.62 3.28 -18.42
N ALA A 354 3.15 2.06 -18.52
CA ALA A 354 3.21 1.08 -17.44
C ALA A 354 4.56 0.35 -17.52
N VAL A 355 5.20 0.18 -16.37
CA VAL A 355 6.54 -0.40 -16.24
C VAL A 355 6.53 -1.53 -15.23
N SER A 356 7.52 -2.42 -15.30
CA SER A 356 7.68 -3.47 -14.30
C SER A 356 9.04 -3.41 -13.62
N ILE A 357 9.06 -3.47 -12.31
CA ILE A 357 10.27 -3.58 -11.50
C ILE A 357 10.40 -5.03 -11.04
N ILE A 358 11.50 -5.67 -11.41
CA ILE A 358 11.84 -6.99 -10.90
C ILE A 358 12.74 -6.82 -9.69
N LEU A 359 12.24 -7.18 -8.52
CA LEU A 359 12.95 -7.12 -7.27
C LEU A 359 13.53 -8.49 -6.92
N ARG A 360 14.82 -8.50 -6.59
CA ARG A 360 15.57 -9.71 -6.29
C ARG A 360 15.90 -9.76 -4.80
N GLY A 361 15.71 -10.93 -4.18
CA GLY A 361 16.06 -11.16 -2.78
C GLY A 361 16.75 -12.51 -2.57
N SER A 362 17.62 -12.59 -1.56
CA SER A 362 18.33 -13.82 -1.22
C SER A 362 17.39 -14.91 -0.69
N THR A 363 16.31 -14.48 -0.03
CA THR A 363 15.22 -15.32 0.47
C THR A 363 13.89 -14.64 0.15
N ARG A 364 12.78 -15.39 0.22
CA ARG A 364 11.43 -14.85 0.04
C ARG A 364 11.14 -13.68 0.99
N HIS A 365 11.41 -13.84 2.29
CA HIS A 365 11.17 -12.79 3.29
C HIS A 365 11.97 -11.51 2.99
N VAL A 366 13.23 -11.65 2.53
CA VAL A 366 14.03 -10.49 2.12
C VAL A 366 13.46 -9.81 0.88
N ALA A 367 12.98 -10.59 -0.11
CA ALA A 367 12.34 -10.02 -1.29
C ALA A 367 11.04 -9.29 -0.96
N GLU A 368 10.24 -9.83 -0.04
CA GLU A 368 9.00 -9.21 0.47
C GLU A 368 9.30 -7.90 1.24
N GLU A 369 10.37 -7.83 2.02
CA GLU A 369 10.77 -6.58 2.70
C GLU A 369 11.29 -5.52 1.71
N VAL A 370 12.07 -5.93 0.71
CA VAL A 370 12.54 -5.02 -0.35
C VAL A 370 11.37 -4.49 -1.18
N GLU A 371 10.39 -5.34 -1.50
CA GLU A 371 9.15 -4.93 -2.17
C GLU A 371 8.43 -3.84 -1.39
N ARG A 372 8.18 -4.04 -0.10
CA ARG A 372 7.54 -3.02 0.76
C ARG A 372 8.31 -1.71 0.76
N ALA A 373 9.64 -1.78 0.94
CA ALA A 373 10.48 -0.57 0.93
C ALA A 373 10.43 0.17 -0.42
N VAL A 374 10.28 -0.56 -1.53
CA VAL A 374 10.15 0.00 -2.89
C VAL A 374 8.75 0.56 -3.13
N GLU A 375 7.69 -0.09 -2.65
CA GLU A 375 6.32 0.43 -2.68
C GLU A 375 6.21 1.76 -1.92
N ASP A 376 6.76 1.82 -0.71
CA ASP A 376 6.83 3.06 0.09
C ASP A 376 7.61 4.15 -0.66
N ALA A 377 8.75 3.78 -1.27
CA ALA A 377 9.58 4.69 -2.06
C ALA A 377 8.83 5.22 -3.30
N ILE A 378 8.07 4.38 -3.98
CA ILE A 378 7.22 4.78 -5.10
C ILE A 378 6.18 5.79 -4.61
N GLY A 379 5.48 5.52 -3.51
CA GLY A 379 4.49 6.43 -2.93
C GLY A 379 5.06 7.82 -2.62
N VAL A 380 6.22 7.90 -1.95
CA VAL A 380 6.82 9.19 -1.61
C VAL A 380 7.37 9.94 -2.81
N VAL A 381 7.91 9.24 -3.82
CA VAL A 381 8.43 9.88 -5.04
C VAL A 381 7.26 10.39 -5.87
N SER A 382 6.18 9.62 -6.01
CA SER A 382 4.93 10.03 -6.65
C SER A 382 4.37 11.30 -6.00
N ALA A 383 4.22 11.31 -4.67
CA ALA A 383 3.76 12.49 -3.94
C ALA A 383 4.67 13.71 -4.12
N THR A 384 5.98 13.50 -4.26
CA THR A 384 6.94 14.58 -4.51
C THR A 384 6.82 15.14 -5.93
N VAL A 385 6.62 14.28 -6.93
CA VAL A 385 6.40 14.68 -8.33
C VAL A 385 5.13 15.52 -8.45
N GLU A 386 4.06 15.14 -7.77
CA GLU A 386 2.77 15.84 -7.78
C GLU A 386 2.80 17.18 -7.04
N ASP A 387 3.36 17.22 -5.83
CA ASP A 387 3.35 18.42 -4.99
C ASP A 387 4.51 19.38 -5.28
N GLY A 388 5.62 18.87 -5.81
CA GLY A 388 6.84 19.63 -6.09
C GLY A 388 7.54 20.21 -4.85
N GLN A 389 7.23 19.71 -3.65
CA GLN A 389 7.71 20.28 -2.38
C GLN A 389 8.10 19.21 -1.34
N VAL A 390 9.28 19.39 -0.76
CA VAL A 390 9.85 18.55 0.30
C VAL A 390 10.12 19.36 1.57
N VAL A 391 10.40 18.66 2.66
CA VAL A 391 10.88 19.22 3.92
C VAL A 391 12.12 18.46 4.41
N ALA A 392 12.94 19.13 5.19
CA ALA A 392 14.05 18.52 5.91
C ALA A 392 13.52 17.49 6.92
N GLY A 393 14.04 16.26 6.93
CA GLY A 393 13.55 15.19 7.80
C GLY A 393 14.09 15.23 9.23
N GLY A 394 14.33 14.06 9.84
CA GLY A 394 15.03 13.94 11.12
C GLY A 394 14.33 14.61 12.32
N GLY A 395 13.00 14.78 12.25
CA GLY A 395 12.23 15.48 13.29
C GLY A 395 12.32 17.00 13.24
N ALA A 396 13.04 17.58 12.27
CA ALA A 396 13.17 19.03 12.13
C ALA A 396 11.80 19.74 11.93
N PRO A 397 10.89 19.25 11.08
CA PRO A 397 9.60 19.89 10.86
C PRO A 397 8.79 19.92 12.16
N GLU A 398 8.76 18.83 12.92
CA GLU A 398 7.98 18.73 14.14
C GLU A 398 8.45 19.69 15.23
N VAL A 399 9.77 19.87 15.39
CA VAL A 399 10.31 20.86 16.35
C VAL A 399 10.03 22.30 15.88
N ALA A 400 10.12 22.56 14.58
CA ALA A 400 9.86 23.88 14.01
C ALA A 400 8.38 24.27 14.16
N LEU A 401 7.48 23.31 13.88
CA LEU A 401 6.05 23.46 14.10
C LEU A 401 5.73 23.63 15.59
N ALA A 402 6.35 22.85 16.47
CA ALA A 402 6.15 22.99 17.92
C ALA A 402 6.53 24.39 18.41
N LYS A 403 7.62 24.98 17.92
CA LYS A 403 7.98 26.37 18.21
C LYS A 403 6.93 27.36 17.70
N GLY A 404 6.59 27.29 16.41
CA GLY A 404 5.62 28.22 15.82
C GLY A 404 4.21 28.10 16.42
N LEU A 405 3.79 26.90 16.84
CA LEU A 405 2.52 26.69 17.53
C LEU A 405 2.51 27.24 18.95
N ARG A 406 3.64 27.23 19.68
CA ARG A 406 3.74 27.90 20.98
C ARG A 406 3.59 29.40 20.86
N ASP A 407 4.29 29.99 19.89
CA ASP A 407 4.17 31.42 19.59
C ASP A 407 2.73 31.78 19.20
N TYR A 408 2.07 30.92 18.41
CA TYR A 408 0.66 31.07 18.08
C TYR A 408 -0.25 30.93 19.30
N ALA A 409 0.01 29.97 20.19
CA ALA A 409 -0.77 29.77 21.41
C ALA A 409 -0.80 31.04 22.27
N ASP A 410 0.32 31.75 22.39
CA ASP A 410 0.42 33.00 23.15
C ASP A 410 -0.46 34.14 22.61
N THR A 411 -0.88 34.05 21.34
CA THR A 411 -1.83 35.01 20.74
C THR A 411 -3.29 34.67 20.99
N ILE A 412 -3.60 33.44 21.45
CA ILE A 412 -4.95 32.96 21.66
C ILE A 412 -5.36 33.14 23.11
N SER A 413 -6.51 33.79 23.33
CA SER A 413 -7.08 33.94 24.67
C SER A 413 -7.96 32.75 25.06
N GLY A 414 -7.88 32.33 26.33
CA GLY A 414 -8.79 31.36 26.92
C GLY A 414 -8.24 29.94 26.98
N ARG A 415 -9.08 28.97 27.33
CA ARG A 415 -8.65 27.57 27.58
C ARG A 415 -8.17 26.84 26.32
N GLU A 416 -8.51 27.36 25.13
CA GLU A 416 -8.02 26.81 23.85
C GLU A 416 -6.49 26.98 23.71
N GLN A 417 -5.89 28.00 24.34
CA GLN A 417 -4.44 28.19 24.39
C GLN A 417 -3.74 26.95 24.96
N LEU A 418 -4.29 26.35 26.02
CA LEU A 418 -3.72 25.16 26.66
C LEU A 418 -3.75 23.95 25.73
N ALA A 419 -4.82 23.81 24.94
CA ALA A 419 -4.94 22.75 23.95
C ALA A 419 -3.95 22.95 22.78
N ILE A 420 -3.73 24.17 22.31
CA ILE A 420 -2.73 24.46 21.26
C ILE A 420 -1.31 24.17 21.78
N ALA A 421 -0.99 24.59 23.00
CA ALA A 421 0.31 24.32 23.61
C ALA A 421 0.55 22.81 23.81
N ALA A 422 -0.48 22.07 24.22
CA ALA A 422 -0.44 20.61 24.34
C ALA A 422 -0.24 19.93 22.97
N PHE A 423 -0.87 20.44 21.92
CA PHE A 423 -0.65 19.96 20.54
C PHE A 423 0.80 20.18 20.11
N ALA A 424 1.37 21.37 20.38
CA ALA A 424 2.76 21.68 20.08
C ALA A 424 3.73 20.72 20.80
N GLU A 425 3.46 20.38 22.06
CA GLU A 425 4.26 19.40 22.80
C GLU A 425 4.10 17.97 22.26
N ALA A 426 2.92 17.61 21.77
CA ALA A 426 2.66 16.30 21.20
C ALA A 426 3.49 16.05 19.93
N LEU A 427 3.71 17.06 19.08
CA LEU A 427 4.54 16.91 17.88
C LEU A 427 5.99 16.50 18.18
N GLU A 428 6.52 16.90 19.34
CA GLU A 428 7.88 16.55 19.74
C GLU A 428 8.04 15.07 20.12
N ILE A 429 6.97 14.26 20.09
CA ILE A 429 7.09 12.80 20.23
C ILE A 429 7.92 12.17 19.12
N VAL A 430 7.88 12.73 17.91
CA VAL A 430 8.61 12.20 16.75
C VAL A 430 10.13 12.26 16.98
N PRO A 431 10.75 13.44 17.22
CA PRO A 431 12.19 13.51 17.51
C PRO A 431 12.59 12.77 18.80
N LYS A 432 11.75 12.78 19.85
CA LYS A 432 12.01 12.00 21.07
C LYS A 432 12.09 10.50 20.78
N THR A 433 11.16 10.00 19.97
CA THR A 433 11.13 8.59 19.57
C THR A 433 12.32 8.24 18.69
N LEU A 434 12.69 9.10 17.73
CA LEU A 434 13.90 8.91 16.92
C LEU A 434 15.15 8.82 17.79
N ALA A 435 15.28 9.69 18.80
CA ALA A 435 16.39 9.65 19.76
C ALA A 435 16.37 8.35 20.57
N GLU A 436 15.21 7.95 21.11
CA GLU A 436 15.04 6.72 21.90
C GLU A 436 15.46 5.49 21.11
N ASN A 437 14.95 5.32 19.88
CA ASN A 437 15.26 4.18 19.03
C ASN A 437 16.74 4.18 18.58
N ALA A 438 17.38 5.35 18.54
CA ALA A 438 18.82 5.47 18.28
C ALA A 438 19.71 5.28 19.52
N GLY A 439 19.12 5.11 20.71
CA GLY A 439 19.85 5.01 21.99
C GLY A 439 20.47 6.35 22.43
N ILE A 440 19.90 7.47 22.01
CA ILE A 440 20.29 8.83 22.38
C ILE A 440 19.34 9.30 23.50
N ASP A 441 19.83 10.12 24.43
CA ASP A 441 18.98 10.71 25.46
C ASP A 441 17.94 11.65 24.82
N GLN A 442 16.66 11.40 25.10
CA GLN A 442 15.54 12.12 24.48
C GLN A 442 15.50 13.60 24.86
N ILE A 443 15.93 13.92 26.07
CA ILE A 443 15.88 15.28 26.61
C ILE A 443 17.00 16.08 25.98
N ASP A 444 18.23 15.55 26.01
CA ASP A 444 19.40 16.22 25.44
C ASP A 444 19.19 16.47 23.94
N ALA A 445 18.76 15.46 23.19
CA ALA A 445 18.49 15.60 21.74
C ALA A 445 17.46 16.70 21.44
N LEU A 446 16.37 16.76 22.21
CA LEU A 446 15.34 17.78 21.99
C LEU A 446 15.81 19.19 22.36
N VAL A 447 16.60 19.32 23.43
CA VAL A 447 17.18 20.61 23.84
C VAL A 447 18.13 21.13 22.77
N ASP A 448 19.01 20.26 22.27
CA ASP A 448 19.97 20.61 21.22
C ASP A 448 19.26 20.96 19.91
N MET A 449 18.25 20.19 19.51
CA MET A 449 17.44 20.51 18.32
C MET A 449 16.75 21.87 18.43
N ARG A 450 16.11 22.16 19.57
CA ARG A 450 15.46 23.47 19.78
C ARG A 450 16.45 24.62 19.72
N ALA A 451 17.64 24.45 20.31
CA ALA A 451 18.69 25.45 20.28
C ALA A 451 19.23 25.69 18.86
N ALA A 452 19.45 24.61 18.10
CA ALA A 452 19.93 24.68 16.71
C ALA A 452 18.88 25.31 15.78
N GLN A 453 17.60 25.12 16.03
CA GLN A 453 16.51 25.72 15.25
C GLN A 453 16.35 27.23 15.43
N GLU A 454 17.07 27.86 16.36
CA GLU A 454 17.22 29.32 16.35
C GLU A 454 18.02 29.83 15.13
N GLN A 455 18.79 28.95 14.48
CA GLN A 455 19.62 29.29 13.32
C GLN A 455 18.96 28.92 11.99
N SER A 456 18.38 27.72 11.89
CA SER A 456 17.76 27.19 10.67
C SER A 456 16.64 26.20 11.01
N PHE A 457 15.54 26.24 10.25
CA PHE A 457 14.43 25.27 10.38
C PHE A 457 14.80 23.86 9.92
N TYR A 458 15.94 23.69 9.25
CA TYR A 458 16.40 22.40 8.72
C TYR A 458 17.24 21.59 9.70
N MET A 459 17.50 22.14 10.90
CA MET A 459 18.25 21.44 11.94
C MET A 459 17.39 20.32 12.53
N GLY A 460 17.87 19.08 12.37
CA GLY A 460 17.22 17.86 12.84
C GLY A 460 18.22 16.89 13.46
N LEU A 461 17.73 15.74 13.94
CA LEU A 461 18.58 14.70 14.54
C LEU A 461 19.07 13.68 13.49
N ASP A 462 20.37 13.63 13.24
CA ASP A 462 20.99 12.53 12.48
C ASP A 462 21.25 11.37 13.45
N VAL A 463 20.47 10.31 13.32
CA VAL A 463 20.58 9.14 14.21
C VAL A 463 21.83 8.28 13.98
N PHE A 464 22.51 8.44 12.83
CA PHE A 464 23.77 7.77 12.54
C PHE A 464 24.95 8.52 13.13
N GLN A 465 24.98 9.84 12.96
CA GLN A 465 26.01 10.72 13.57
C GLN A 465 25.77 10.94 15.07
N ARG A 466 24.53 10.76 15.53
CA ARG A 466 24.07 11.02 16.91
C ARG A 466 24.25 12.47 17.31
N ASP A 467 24.02 13.38 16.38
CA ASP A 467 24.16 14.82 16.57
C ASP A 467 23.08 15.58 15.77
N VAL A 468 22.89 16.85 16.12
CA VAL A 468 21.97 17.75 15.42
C VAL A 468 22.70 18.40 14.25
N VAL A 469 22.21 18.17 13.04
CA VAL A 469 22.82 18.67 11.80
C VAL A 469 21.77 19.27 10.88
N ASP A 470 22.21 20.00 9.85
CA ASP A 470 21.32 20.46 8.79
C ASP A 470 20.91 19.26 7.92
N MET A 471 19.65 18.85 8.03
CA MET A 471 19.11 17.67 7.32
C MET A 471 19.06 17.87 5.81
N LYS A 472 18.99 19.11 5.34
CA LYS A 472 19.02 19.42 3.91
C LYS A 472 20.40 19.14 3.34
N GLU A 473 21.45 19.55 4.05
CA GLU A 473 22.84 19.25 3.66
C GLU A 473 23.19 17.77 3.83
N ALA A 474 22.56 17.08 4.79
CA ALA A 474 22.68 15.64 4.98
C ALA A 474 21.87 14.80 3.96
N HIS A 475 21.15 15.44 3.03
CA HIS A 475 20.28 14.79 2.05
C HIS A 475 19.16 13.92 2.65
N VAL A 476 18.72 14.26 3.87
CA VAL A 476 17.60 13.60 4.54
C VAL A 476 16.37 14.48 4.36
N ILE A 477 15.61 14.19 3.31
CA ILE A 477 14.43 14.96 2.91
C ILE A 477 13.25 14.03 2.65
N GLU A 478 12.06 14.53 2.93
CA GLU A 478 10.80 13.79 2.75
C GLU A 478 9.73 14.70 2.14
N PRO A 479 8.72 14.15 1.44
CA PRO A 479 7.67 14.95 0.83
C PRO A 479 6.91 15.73 1.91
N LYS A 480 6.60 17.00 1.63
CA LYS A 480 5.79 17.83 2.55
C LYS A 480 4.43 17.16 2.85
N ARG A 481 3.88 16.44 1.86
CA ARG A 481 2.62 15.69 1.97
C ARG A 481 2.62 14.71 3.15
N VAL A 482 3.74 14.02 3.40
CA VAL A 482 3.86 13.05 4.50
C VAL A 482 3.52 13.72 5.84
N LYS A 483 4.15 14.87 6.13
CA LYS A 483 3.91 15.63 7.37
C LYS A 483 2.52 16.23 7.44
N LYS A 484 2.06 16.81 6.32
CA LYS A 484 0.74 17.41 6.22
C LYS A 484 -0.35 16.39 6.56
N GLN A 485 -0.31 15.22 5.92
CA GLN A 485 -1.29 14.15 6.10
C GLN A 485 -1.20 13.58 7.51
N ALA A 486 0.00 13.26 8.00
CA ALA A 486 0.17 12.66 9.32
C ALA A 486 -0.40 13.55 10.44
N ILE A 487 -0.14 14.86 10.41
CA ILE A 487 -0.66 15.81 11.39
C ILE A 487 -2.18 15.96 11.27
N GLN A 488 -2.70 16.01 10.04
CA GLN A 488 -4.14 16.17 9.81
C GLN A 488 -4.91 14.94 10.28
N SER A 489 -4.55 13.74 9.81
CA SER A 489 -5.23 12.49 10.18
C SER A 489 -5.11 12.22 11.68
N ALA A 490 -3.95 12.49 12.29
CA ALA A 490 -3.78 12.35 13.73
C ALA A 490 -4.68 13.29 14.53
N ALA A 491 -4.78 14.56 14.12
CA ALA A 491 -5.67 15.53 14.75
C ALA A 491 -7.14 15.12 14.61
N GLU A 492 -7.57 14.75 13.41
CA GLU A 492 -8.96 14.32 13.15
C GLU A 492 -9.34 13.07 13.96
N ALA A 493 -8.46 12.07 14.04
CA ALA A 493 -8.70 10.89 14.86
C ALA A 493 -8.78 11.21 16.35
N ALA A 494 -7.86 12.04 16.87
CA ALA A 494 -7.91 12.49 18.26
C ALA A 494 -9.20 13.28 18.54
N GLU A 495 -9.62 14.18 17.64
CA GLU A 495 -10.87 14.92 17.75
C GLU A 495 -12.10 14.00 17.80
N MET A 496 -12.16 13.00 16.93
CA MET A 496 -13.27 12.05 16.92
C MET A 496 -13.33 11.24 18.20
N ILE A 497 -12.19 10.70 18.66
CA ILE A 497 -12.11 9.88 19.86
C ILE A 497 -12.52 10.68 21.11
N LEU A 498 -12.05 11.91 21.25
CA LEU A 498 -12.34 12.76 22.43
C LEU A 498 -13.80 13.17 22.54
N ARG A 499 -14.55 13.15 21.42
CA ARG A 499 -15.98 13.45 21.38
C ARG A 499 -16.86 12.27 21.79
N ILE A 500 -16.31 11.07 21.95
CA ILE A 500 -17.05 9.89 22.37
C ILE A 500 -17.12 9.87 23.90
N ASP A 501 -18.31 10.16 24.44
CA ASP A 501 -18.60 10.13 25.87
C ASP A 501 -19.52 8.97 26.29
N ASP A 502 -20.01 8.17 25.34
CA ASP A 502 -20.89 7.04 25.61
C ASP A 502 -20.57 5.89 24.66
N MET A 503 -20.06 4.79 25.22
CA MET A 503 -19.82 3.57 24.47
C MET A 503 -20.88 2.54 24.82
N ILE A 504 -21.60 2.07 23.81
CA ILE A 504 -22.62 1.02 23.94
C ILE A 504 -22.19 -0.15 23.07
N ALA A 505 -21.73 -1.23 23.69
CA ALA A 505 -21.45 -2.47 22.99
C ALA A 505 -22.69 -3.37 23.07
N SER A 506 -23.32 -3.65 21.94
CA SER A 506 -24.31 -4.72 21.85
C SER A 506 -23.58 -6.05 21.69
N SER A 507 -23.82 -7.02 22.57
CA SER A 507 -23.50 -8.40 22.25
C SER A 507 -24.27 -8.76 20.98
N GLY A 508 -23.56 -9.00 19.88
CA GLY A 508 -24.17 -9.63 18.71
C GLY A 508 -24.87 -10.90 19.16
N SER A 509 -26.08 -11.14 18.67
CA SER A 509 -26.76 -12.42 18.83
C SER A 509 -25.77 -13.52 18.47
N GLY A 510 -25.35 -14.32 19.46
CA GLY A 510 -24.68 -15.58 19.20
C GLY A 510 -25.52 -16.33 18.18
N GLU A 511 -24.85 -16.91 17.19
CA GLU A 511 -25.49 -17.83 16.24
C GLU A 511 -26.44 -18.76 17.00
N PRO A 512 -27.66 -19.00 16.49
CA PRO A 512 -28.59 -19.87 17.18
C PRO A 512 -27.92 -21.23 17.34
N ASP A 513 -27.72 -21.60 18.61
CA ASP A 513 -27.27 -22.91 19.06
C ASP A 513 -28.01 -23.96 18.23
N MET A 514 -27.30 -24.53 17.24
CA MET A 514 -27.82 -25.55 16.35
C MET A 514 -28.21 -26.71 17.25
N GLY A 515 -29.52 -26.82 17.45
CA GLY A 515 -30.12 -27.63 18.49
C GLY A 515 -29.53 -29.03 18.56
N ASP A 516 -29.45 -29.49 19.80
CA ASP A 516 -29.46 -30.87 20.25
C ASP A 516 -30.43 -31.71 19.40
N MET A 517 -29.93 -32.16 18.25
CA MET A 517 -30.58 -33.10 17.34
C MET A 517 -30.00 -34.48 17.63
N GLY A 518 -30.64 -35.17 18.58
CA GLY A 518 -30.94 -36.59 18.45
C GLY A 518 -29.83 -37.58 18.80
N GLY A 519 -29.55 -37.74 20.09
CA GLY A 519 -28.94 -38.97 20.63
C GLY A 519 -29.99 -39.93 21.19
N MET A 520 -30.64 -40.75 20.34
CA MET A 520 -31.42 -41.89 20.84
C MET A 520 -30.49 -42.93 21.50
N PRO A 521 -30.85 -43.50 22.67
CA PRO A 521 -30.02 -44.47 23.38
C PRO A 521 -30.24 -45.89 22.82
N GLY A 522 -29.28 -46.37 22.02
CA GLY A 522 -29.23 -47.74 21.53
C GLY A 522 -28.06 -48.51 22.13
N GLY A 523 -28.29 -49.19 23.24
CA GLY A 523 -27.32 -50.11 23.83
C GLY A 523 -27.29 -51.46 23.12
N MET A 524 -26.09 -52.01 22.94
CA MET A 524 -25.80 -53.44 23.16
C MET A 524 -24.29 -53.65 23.34
N PRO A 525 -23.86 -54.69 24.12
CA PRO A 525 -22.55 -54.79 24.74
C PRO A 525 -21.52 -55.57 23.90
N PRO A 526 -20.23 -55.61 24.33
CA PRO A 526 -19.15 -56.15 23.53
C PRO A 526 -19.09 -57.68 23.60
N MET A 527 -18.77 -58.32 22.48
CA MET A 527 -18.22 -59.68 22.47
C MET A 527 -16.95 -59.73 21.62
N MET A 528 -15.88 -60.09 22.34
CA MET A 528 -14.60 -60.73 21.97
C MET A 528 -13.72 -60.09 20.91
#